data_AF-A0AAN0SHZ4-F1
#
_entry.id   AF-A0AAN0SHZ4-F1
#
_cell.length_a   1.000
_cell.length_b   1.000
_cell.length_c   1.000
_cell.angle_alpha   90.00
_cell.angle_beta   90.00
_cell.angle_gamma   90.00
#
_symmetry.space_group_name_H-M   'P 1'
#
loop_
_entity.id
_entity.type
_entity.pdbx_description
1 polymer ?
#
loop_
_entity_poly.entity_id
_entity_poly.type
_entity_poly.pdbx_seq_one_letter_code
_entity_poly.pdbx_strand_id
1 'polypeptide(L)'
;MKHYQDTETGEIWTFENHVDLSSYKNRNVPKTLVENVKDKPSEDFYWHNADWVHTRDLPDDYKEPISSVPIYNPAWVTFLFPVGTLVWPDEKPHLDISLDQVNSNCYQGSMFQELATTIKLSNSDLPALITYDGSLALPMCSEFPDASVALNTINNIEGAMFLGGIILSPTSHKTIECGSLSEVGQKVHSSIVSTHNRFRTNSAALSERIVLCHLNYINVSDLEYSYSVGMQVLNCINNLSPNFLVKGHNALVAWDLSDALSNLWISVEQLTSYLWESKITSSKNVLDNSISIDYSRLKRQNQDGKVSKRHALLQKAGYISKLDFDVLDNARKKRNKLAHEGSLPEFEVVESLWFTLISLLEEHSKVSLQRLRQYTSSGHGKFNRHFPPGFSEETNLTRATFPEWPKEERN
;
A
#
# COMPACT_ATOMS: atom_id res chain seq x y z
N MET A 1 3.64 -38.03 -6.72
CA MET A 1 3.93 -36.82 -7.50
C MET A 1 4.07 -37.25 -8.95
N LYS A 2 3.55 -36.46 -9.90
CA LYS A 2 3.86 -36.60 -11.32
C LYS A 2 4.98 -35.64 -11.69
N HIS A 3 5.90 -36.10 -12.53
CA HIS A 3 7.01 -35.30 -13.03
C HIS A 3 6.78 -34.97 -14.50
N TYR A 4 7.16 -33.76 -14.89
CA TYR A 4 7.10 -33.27 -16.26
C TYR A 4 8.43 -32.61 -16.60
N GLN A 5 8.87 -32.73 -17.84
CA GLN A 5 10.08 -32.06 -18.33
C GLN A 5 9.71 -30.98 -19.34
N ASP A 6 10.28 -29.79 -19.20
CA ASP A 6 10.14 -28.74 -20.21
C ASP A 6 11.00 -29.13 -21.44
N THR A 7 10.37 -29.27 -22.61
CA THR A 7 11.09 -29.60 -23.85
C THR A 7 12.07 -28.50 -24.29
N GLU A 8 11.89 -27.27 -23.83
CA GLU A 8 12.76 -26.15 -24.19
C GLU A 8 13.98 -26.06 -23.30
N THR A 9 13.83 -26.21 -21.98
CA THR A 9 14.92 -26.01 -21.00
C THR A 9 15.49 -27.30 -20.41
N GLY A 10 14.75 -28.41 -20.48
CA GLY A 10 15.13 -29.67 -19.87
C GLY A 10 14.85 -29.76 -18.37
N GLU A 11 14.31 -28.69 -17.76
CA GLU A 11 13.98 -28.63 -16.33
C GLU A 11 12.84 -29.58 -15.97
N ILE A 12 12.94 -30.18 -14.78
CA ILE A 12 11.96 -31.14 -14.27
C ILE A 12 11.04 -30.45 -13.25
N TRP A 13 9.75 -30.47 -13.57
CA TRP A 13 8.66 -29.92 -12.76
C TRP A 13 7.91 -31.04 -12.05
N THR A 14 7.46 -30.79 -10.83
CA THR A 14 6.78 -31.79 -9.99
C THR A 14 5.41 -31.29 -9.57
N PHE A 15 4.36 -32.07 -9.83
CA PHE A 15 2.98 -31.76 -9.49
C PHE A 15 2.31 -32.90 -8.69
N GLU A 16 1.21 -32.60 -8.00
CA GLU A 16 0.42 -33.62 -7.32
C GLU A 16 -0.31 -34.53 -8.31
N ASN A 17 -0.52 -35.80 -7.94
CA ASN A 17 -1.01 -36.84 -8.87
C ASN A 17 -2.40 -36.57 -9.49
N HIS A 18 -3.20 -35.70 -8.87
CA HIS A 18 -4.56 -35.38 -9.30
C HIS A 18 -4.66 -34.09 -10.13
N VAL A 19 -3.52 -33.46 -10.43
CA VAL A 19 -3.46 -32.23 -11.24
C VAL A 19 -3.55 -32.59 -12.72
N ASP A 20 -4.65 -32.19 -13.37
CA ASP A 20 -4.80 -32.26 -14.82
C ASP A 20 -4.25 -30.99 -15.47
N LEU A 21 -3.01 -31.01 -16.00
CA LEU A 21 -2.39 -29.85 -16.63
C LEU A 21 -3.20 -29.29 -17.82
N SER A 22 -4.04 -30.10 -18.47
CA SER A 22 -4.88 -29.64 -19.59
C SER A 22 -6.01 -28.70 -19.13
N SER A 23 -6.36 -28.74 -17.84
CA SER A 23 -7.31 -27.83 -17.20
C SER A 23 -6.71 -26.46 -16.84
N TYR A 24 -5.37 -26.32 -16.84
CA TYR A 24 -4.64 -25.12 -16.46
C TYR A 24 -4.47 -24.12 -17.62
N LYS A 25 -5.55 -23.85 -18.37
CA LYS A 25 -5.52 -22.98 -19.56
C LYS A 25 -5.06 -21.53 -19.30
N ASN A 26 -5.14 -21.08 -18.04
CA ASN A 26 -4.84 -19.70 -17.61
C ASN A 26 -3.75 -19.61 -16.51
N ARG A 27 -2.96 -20.67 -16.27
CA ARG A 27 -1.81 -20.61 -15.33
C ARG A 27 -0.49 -20.76 -16.10
N ASN A 28 0.57 -20.28 -15.48
CA ASN A 28 1.94 -20.20 -16.04
C ASN A 28 2.66 -21.53 -15.98
N VAL A 29 2.02 -22.57 -16.51
CA VAL A 29 2.61 -23.88 -16.72
C VAL A 29 3.17 -23.87 -18.14
N PRO A 30 4.47 -24.17 -18.35
CA PRO A 30 5.01 -24.27 -19.70
C PRO A 30 4.17 -25.22 -20.55
N LYS A 31 3.71 -24.76 -21.72
CA LYS A 31 2.95 -25.63 -22.65
C LYS A 31 3.84 -26.70 -23.29
N THR A 32 5.14 -26.57 -23.07
CA THR A 32 6.25 -27.44 -23.46
C THR A 32 6.50 -28.56 -22.45
N LEU A 33 5.71 -28.66 -21.38
CA LEU A 33 5.82 -29.76 -20.42
C LEU A 33 5.36 -31.09 -21.02
N VAL A 34 6.21 -32.11 -20.93
CA VAL A 34 5.89 -33.50 -21.32
C VAL A 34 6.10 -34.45 -20.14
N GLU A 35 5.25 -35.47 -20.01
CA GLU A 35 5.37 -36.50 -18.95
C GLU A 35 6.60 -37.41 -19.14
N ASN A 36 7.19 -37.41 -20.34
CA ASN A 36 8.36 -38.23 -20.65
C ASN A 36 9.65 -37.55 -20.19
N VAL A 37 9.98 -37.73 -18.91
CA VAL A 37 11.19 -37.19 -18.28
C VAL A 37 12.42 -37.99 -18.71
N LYS A 38 13.42 -37.30 -19.26
CA LYS A 38 14.75 -37.82 -19.54
C LYS A 38 15.70 -37.44 -18.41
N ASP A 39 16.24 -38.44 -17.72
CA ASP A 39 17.23 -38.20 -16.66
C ASP A 39 18.54 -37.64 -17.24
N LYS A 40 19.10 -36.63 -16.56
CA LYS A 40 20.40 -36.05 -16.93
C LYS A 40 21.49 -37.12 -16.72
N PRO A 41 22.26 -37.52 -17.76
CA PRO A 41 23.21 -38.63 -17.63
C PRO A 41 24.41 -38.33 -16.71
N SER A 42 24.96 -37.12 -16.80
CA SER A 42 26.04 -36.60 -15.94
C SER A 42 26.10 -35.07 -16.04
N GLU A 43 27.01 -34.43 -15.29
CA GLU A 43 27.18 -32.97 -15.33
C GLU A 43 27.71 -32.44 -16.67
N ASP A 44 28.32 -33.30 -17.50
CA ASP A 44 28.89 -32.92 -18.80
C ASP A 44 27.84 -32.86 -19.93
N PHE A 45 26.55 -33.00 -19.60
CA PHE A 45 25.44 -32.94 -20.54
C PHE A 45 24.60 -31.69 -20.33
N TYR A 46 24.27 -31.02 -21.43
CA TYR A 46 23.44 -29.82 -21.47
C TYR A 46 22.22 -30.03 -22.37
N TRP A 47 21.15 -29.29 -22.10
CA TRP A 47 19.91 -29.44 -22.86
C TRP A 47 20.01 -28.71 -24.21
N HIS A 48 19.80 -29.45 -25.30
CA HIS A 48 19.80 -28.90 -26.65
C HIS A 48 18.85 -29.71 -27.55
N ASN A 49 17.99 -29.02 -28.31
CA ASN A 49 17.00 -29.64 -29.22
C ASN A 49 16.15 -30.74 -28.55
N ALA A 50 15.67 -30.48 -27.34
CA ALA A 50 14.87 -31.41 -26.54
C ALA A 50 15.58 -32.73 -26.15
N ASP A 51 16.92 -32.71 -26.03
CA ASP A 51 17.70 -33.83 -25.54
C ASP A 51 18.93 -33.43 -24.71
N TRP A 52 19.47 -34.38 -23.95
CA TRP A 52 20.74 -34.23 -23.26
C TRP A 52 21.90 -34.48 -24.23
N VAL A 53 22.66 -33.42 -24.51
CA VAL A 53 23.79 -33.45 -25.43
C VAL A 53 25.09 -33.24 -24.66
N HIS A 54 26.10 -34.06 -24.92
CA HIS A 54 27.39 -33.95 -24.26
C HIS A 54 28.07 -32.63 -24.66
N THR A 55 28.79 -32.00 -23.74
CA THR A 55 29.43 -30.66 -23.93
C THR A 55 30.27 -30.56 -25.21
N ARG A 56 30.93 -31.65 -25.59
CA ARG A 56 31.77 -31.75 -26.81
C ARG A 56 31.00 -31.67 -28.13
N ASP A 57 29.70 -31.97 -28.09
CA ASP A 57 28.81 -32.10 -29.25
C ASP A 57 27.87 -30.88 -29.35
N LEU A 58 28.03 -29.89 -28.46
CA LEU A 58 27.33 -28.60 -28.53
C LEU A 58 27.95 -27.69 -29.60
N PRO A 59 27.15 -26.85 -30.28
CA PRO A 59 27.67 -25.85 -31.19
C PRO A 59 28.47 -24.77 -30.45
N ASP A 60 29.46 -24.17 -31.13
CA ASP A 60 30.39 -23.17 -30.56
C ASP A 60 29.68 -21.91 -30.03
N ASP A 61 28.47 -21.62 -30.52
CA ASP A 61 27.63 -20.49 -30.13
C ASP A 61 26.50 -20.86 -29.16
N TYR A 62 26.56 -22.05 -28.57
CA TYR A 62 25.54 -22.55 -27.65
C TYR A 62 25.26 -21.54 -26.51
N LYS A 63 23.96 -21.28 -26.31
CA LYS A 63 23.43 -20.61 -25.14
C LYS A 63 22.41 -21.53 -24.51
N GLU A 64 22.44 -21.61 -23.18
CA GLU A 64 21.47 -22.38 -22.43
C GLU A 64 20.05 -21.87 -22.77
N PRO A 65 19.13 -22.77 -23.17
CA PRO A 65 17.80 -22.38 -23.56
C PRO A 65 17.03 -21.82 -22.37
N ILE A 66 16.29 -20.74 -22.61
CA ILE A 66 15.38 -20.11 -21.65
C ILE A 66 13.96 -20.45 -22.09
N SER A 67 13.09 -20.81 -21.14
CA SER A 67 11.69 -21.15 -21.45
C SER A 67 11.01 -20.00 -22.17
N SER A 68 10.31 -20.29 -23.26
CA SER A 68 9.50 -19.34 -24.03
C SER A 68 8.21 -18.98 -23.30
N VAL A 69 7.82 -19.79 -22.31
CA VAL A 69 6.73 -19.48 -21.39
C VAL A 69 7.31 -18.68 -20.23
N PRO A 70 6.93 -17.41 -20.05
CA PRO A 70 7.47 -16.62 -18.96
C PRO A 70 7.10 -17.29 -17.64
N ILE A 71 8.10 -17.57 -16.80
CA ILE A 71 7.87 -17.93 -15.40
C ILE A 71 7.34 -16.67 -14.73
N TYR A 72 6.06 -16.74 -14.39
CA TYR A 72 5.34 -15.67 -13.73
C TYR A 72 5.16 -16.08 -12.29
N ASN A 73 6.00 -15.54 -11.42
CA ASN A 73 5.92 -15.79 -9.99
C ASN A 73 4.68 -15.06 -9.45
N PRO A 74 3.67 -15.77 -8.92
CA PRO A 74 2.41 -15.16 -8.51
C PRO A 74 2.64 -14.16 -7.36
N ALA A 75 1.91 -13.05 -7.40
CA ALA A 75 2.04 -11.98 -6.41
C ALA A 75 0.67 -11.37 -6.06
N TRP A 76 0.53 -10.89 -4.83
CA TRP A 76 -0.52 -9.95 -4.43
C TRP A 76 -0.09 -8.55 -4.85
N VAL A 77 -0.89 -7.87 -5.66
CA VAL A 77 -0.55 -6.56 -6.22
C VAL A 77 -1.59 -5.52 -5.81
N THR A 78 -1.13 -4.32 -5.48
CA THR A 78 -1.97 -3.13 -5.33
C THR A 78 -1.23 -1.89 -5.84
N PHE A 79 -1.90 -0.74 -5.90
CA PHE A 79 -1.34 0.53 -6.37
C PHE A 79 -1.36 1.56 -5.25
N LEU A 80 -0.17 2.00 -4.82
CA LEU A 80 0.00 2.93 -3.69
C LEU A 80 -0.43 4.36 -4.04
N PHE A 81 -0.27 4.73 -5.30
CA PHE A 81 -0.45 6.10 -5.78
C PHE A 81 -1.46 6.17 -6.94
N PRO A 82 -2.11 7.33 -7.14
CA PRO A 82 -2.88 7.55 -8.35
C PRO A 82 -1.97 7.55 -9.58
N VAL A 83 -2.56 7.32 -10.75
CA VAL A 83 -1.84 7.49 -12.02
C VAL A 83 -1.32 8.92 -12.14
N GLY A 84 -0.10 9.04 -12.66
CA GLY A 84 0.62 10.31 -12.77
C GLY A 84 1.62 10.55 -11.63
N THR A 85 1.71 9.66 -10.64
CA THR A 85 2.77 9.68 -9.64
C THR A 85 3.71 8.51 -9.88
N LEU A 86 5.01 8.79 -10.00
CA LEU A 86 6.03 7.79 -10.24
C LEU A 86 6.96 7.64 -9.04
N VAL A 87 7.31 6.39 -8.70
CA VAL A 87 8.46 6.07 -7.85
C VAL A 87 9.68 6.02 -8.75
N TRP A 88 10.66 6.88 -8.52
CA TRP A 88 11.73 7.10 -9.50
C TRP A 88 13.12 7.02 -8.87
N PRO A 89 14.10 6.36 -9.51
CA PRO A 89 15.46 6.32 -8.99
C PRO A 89 16.09 7.71 -8.95
N ASP A 90 16.74 8.05 -7.84
CA ASP A 90 17.31 9.37 -7.58
C ASP A 90 18.29 9.86 -8.67
N GLU A 91 19.05 8.94 -9.28
CA GLU A 91 20.05 9.27 -10.29
C GLU A 91 19.49 9.33 -11.72
N LYS A 92 18.26 8.85 -11.94
CA LYS A 92 17.66 8.77 -13.27
C LYS A 92 17.01 10.11 -13.64
N PRO A 93 17.27 10.68 -14.83
CA PRO A 93 16.58 11.90 -15.24
C PRO A 93 15.07 11.68 -15.26
N HIS A 94 14.31 12.72 -14.93
CA HIS A 94 12.85 12.66 -15.02
C HIS A 94 12.40 12.28 -16.43
N LEU A 95 11.30 11.55 -16.48
CA LEU A 95 10.69 11.13 -17.74
C LEU A 95 10.08 12.35 -18.44
N ASP A 96 10.54 12.61 -19.66
CA ASP A 96 9.97 13.62 -20.54
C ASP A 96 9.00 12.95 -21.51
N ILE A 97 7.70 13.14 -21.27
CA ILE A 97 6.63 12.69 -22.17
C ILE A 97 6.03 13.92 -22.83
N SER A 98 6.29 14.07 -24.12
CA SER A 98 5.77 15.19 -24.90
C SER A 98 4.25 15.12 -25.09
N LEU A 99 3.63 16.29 -25.29
CA LEU A 99 2.21 16.38 -25.64
C LEU A 99 1.89 15.61 -26.94
N ASP A 100 2.81 15.58 -27.90
CA ASP A 100 2.66 14.81 -29.13
C ASP A 100 2.61 13.30 -28.85
N GLN A 101 3.45 12.79 -27.96
CA GLN A 101 3.39 11.38 -27.54
C GLN A 101 2.08 11.04 -26.82
N VAL A 102 1.56 11.98 -26.02
CA VAL A 102 0.24 11.84 -25.36
C VAL A 102 -0.91 11.82 -26.38
N ASN A 103 -0.89 12.74 -27.35
CA ASN A 103 -1.89 12.85 -28.39
C ASN A 103 -1.89 11.61 -29.31
N SER A 104 -0.70 11.20 -29.75
CA SER A 104 -0.51 10.04 -30.64
C SER A 104 -0.46 8.69 -29.93
N ASN A 105 -0.58 8.65 -28.60
CA ASN A 105 -0.58 7.43 -27.79
C ASN A 105 0.68 6.55 -27.97
N CYS A 106 1.84 7.17 -28.21
CA CYS A 106 3.09 6.48 -28.53
C CYS A 106 4.15 6.56 -27.41
N TYR A 107 3.72 6.86 -26.17
CA TYR A 107 4.57 6.75 -24.98
C TYR A 107 4.84 5.26 -24.64
N GLN A 108 5.91 4.99 -23.90
CA GLN A 108 6.34 3.62 -23.56
C GLN A 108 5.62 3.08 -22.31
N GLY A 109 4.32 2.81 -22.38
CA GLY A 109 3.52 2.41 -21.21
C GLY A 109 4.05 1.18 -20.46
N SER A 110 4.68 0.23 -21.14
CA SER A 110 5.24 -0.97 -20.50
C SER A 110 6.36 -0.69 -19.49
N MET A 111 6.97 0.50 -19.54
CA MET A 111 8.02 0.91 -18.60
C MET A 111 7.46 1.12 -17.18
N PHE A 112 6.18 1.46 -17.05
CA PHE A 112 5.55 1.69 -15.75
C PHE A 112 5.51 0.45 -14.86
N GLN A 113 5.64 -0.73 -15.46
CA GLN A 113 5.69 -2.03 -14.78
C GLN A 113 7.09 -2.38 -14.26
N GLU A 114 8.12 -1.63 -14.64
CA GLU A 114 9.51 -1.92 -14.27
C GLU A 114 9.76 -1.66 -12.79
N LEU A 115 10.61 -2.49 -12.20
CA LEU A 115 11.02 -2.38 -10.81
C LEU A 115 11.73 -1.04 -10.55
N ALA A 116 11.24 -0.31 -9.55
CA ALA A 116 11.83 0.90 -9.03
C ALA A 116 12.73 0.62 -7.83
N THR A 117 12.22 -0.13 -6.85
CA THR A 117 12.93 -0.51 -5.63
C THR A 117 12.25 -1.72 -4.96
N THR A 118 12.83 -2.19 -3.86
CA THR A 118 12.35 -3.31 -3.05
C THR A 118 12.27 -2.93 -1.58
N ILE A 119 11.33 -3.51 -0.85
CA ILE A 119 11.20 -3.35 0.60
C ILE A 119 11.45 -4.69 1.27
N LYS A 120 12.43 -4.72 2.17
CA LYS A 120 12.68 -5.90 3.00
C LYS A 120 11.53 -6.12 3.98
N LEU A 121 10.99 -7.32 3.98
CA LEU A 121 9.93 -7.74 4.89
C LEU A 121 10.54 -8.40 6.13
N SER A 122 9.92 -8.18 7.30
CA SER A 122 10.38 -8.78 8.56
C SER A 122 9.97 -10.25 8.69
N ASN A 123 8.93 -10.65 7.96
CA ASN A 123 8.27 -11.93 8.06
C ASN A 123 8.44 -12.80 6.81
N SER A 124 9.29 -12.42 5.85
CA SER A 124 9.58 -13.22 4.65
C SER A 124 11.01 -12.94 4.16
N ASP A 125 11.67 -13.97 3.62
CA ASP A 125 12.98 -13.83 2.97
C ASP A 125 12.89 -13.13 1.61
N LEU A 126 11.70 -13.14 1.00
CA LEU A 126 11.43 -12.44 -0.25
C LEU A 126 10.99 -11.00 0.04
N PRO A 127 11.54 -10.00 -0.67
CA PRO A 127 11.12 -8.62 -0.47
C PRO A 127 9.78 -8.32 -1.15
N ALA A 128 9.12 -7.25 -0.71
CA ALA A 128 8.09 -6.61 -1.49
C ALA A 128 8.73 -5.80 -2.63
N LEU A 129 8.06 -5.72 -3.77
CA LEU A 129 8.56 -5.02 -4.95
C LEU A 129 7.72 -3.78 -5.23
N ILE A 130 8.36 -2.70 -5.64
CA ILE A 130 7.68 -1.46 -6.02
C ILE A 130 8.08 -1.07 -7.44
N THR A 131 7.11 -0.86 -8.32
CA THR A 131 7.34 -0.44 -9.71
C THR A 131 7.31 1.07 -9.89
N TYR A 132 7.70 1.55 -11.08
CA TYR A 132 7.68 2.98 -11.41
C TYR A 132 6.31 3.63 -11.23
N ASP A 133 5.20 2.96 -11.53
CA ASP A 133 3.85 3.51 -11.27
C ASP A 133 3.34 3.31 -9.83
N GLY A 134 4.19 2.83 -8.92
CA GLY A 134 3.83 2.63 -7.53
C GLY A 134 2.99 1.39 -7.28
N SER A 135 3.07 0.37 -8.15
CA SER A 135 2.52 -0.94 -7.80
C SER A 135 3.36 -1.58 -6.71
N LEU A 136 2.73 -1.97 -5.62
CA LEU A 136 3.33 -2.78 -4.58
C LEU A 136 2.95 -4.25 -4.83
N ALA A 137 3.97 -5.10 -4.99
CA ALA A 137 3.79 -6.54 -5.17
C ALA A 137 4.39 -7.32 -4.00
N LEU A 138 3.59 -8.19 -3.37
CA LEU A 138 4.03 -9.19 -2.41
C LEU A 138 4.02 -10.57 -3.07
N PRO A 139 5.10 -11.37 -2.97
CA PRO A 139 5.09 -12.72 -3.52
C PRO A 139 4.03 -13.58 -2.81
N MET A 140 3.33 -14.43 -3.57
CA MET A 140 2.45 -15.44 -2.99
C MET A 140 3.30 -16.62 -2.52
N CYS A 141 3.62 -16.64 -1.23
CA CYS A 141 4.42 -17.66 -0.58
C CYS A 141 3.76 -18.15 0.72
N SER A 142 4.44 -19.03 1.46
CA SER A 142 3.95 -19.58 2.74
C SER A 142 3.61 -18.50 3.76
N GLU A 143 4.28 -17.36 3.69
CA GLU A 143 4.07 -16.22 4.60
C GLU A 143 2.89 -15.33 4.16
N PHE A 144 2.49 -15.40 2.89
CA PHE A 144 1.38 -14.66 2.30
C PHE A 144 0.42 -15.58 1.50
N PRO A 145 -0.18 -16.58 2.16
CA PRO A 145 -0.95 -17.62 1.47
C PRO A 145 -2.29 -17.10 0.92
N ASP A 146 -2.83 -16.03 1.50
CA ASP A 146 -4.11 -15.45 1.12
C ASP A 146 -4.10 -13.91 1.18
N ALA A 147 -5.08 -13.32 0.50
CA ALA A 147 -5.22 -11.87 0.36
C ALA A 147 -5.40 -11.14 1.70
N SER A 148 -5.97 -11.76 2.73
CA SER A 148 -6.18 -11.10 4.03
C SER A 148 -4.86 -10.94 4.79
N VAL A 149 -4.01 -11.97 4.76
CA VAL A 149 -2.66 -11.92 5.35
C VAL A 149 -1.78 -10.93 4.58
N ALA A 150 -1.84 -10.96 3.25
CA ALA A 150 -1.14 -10.02 2.40
C ALA A 150 -1.59 -8.57 2.63
N LEU A 151 -2.89 -8.33 2.75
CA LEU A 151 -3.47 -7.01 3.02
C LEU A 151 -2.97 -6.42 4.33
N ASN A 152 -2.86 -7.21 5.40
CA ASN A 152 -2.31 -6.72 6.67
C ASN A 152 -0.86 -6.27 6.53
N THR A 153 -0.07 -7.00 5.73
CA THR A 153 1.33 -6.65 5.47
C THR A 153 1.43 -5.38 4.61
N ILE A 154 0.61 -5.27 3.57
CA ILE A 154 0.49 -4.05 2.74
C ILE A 154 0.09 -2.85 3.60
N ASN A 155 -0.93 -2.98 4.45
CA ASN A 155 -1.37 -1.90 5.33
C ASN A 155 -0.25 -1.43 6.28
N ASN A 156 0.64 -2.32 6.71
CA ASN A 156 1.80 -1.94 7.51
C ASN A 156 2.86 -1.19 6.68
N ILE A 157 3.10 -1.61 5.44
CA ILE A 157 4.01 -0.93 4.51
C ILE A 157 3.49 0.48 4.21
N GLU A 158 2.22 0.58 3.81
CA GLU A 158 1.51 1.84 3.59
C GLU A 158 1.54 2.72 4.83
N GLY A 159 1.22 2.12 5.98
CA GLY A 159 1.27 2.78 7.27
C GLY A 159 2.61 3.40 7.59
N ALA A 160 3.69 2.64 7.36
CA ALA A 160 5.04 3.09 7.58
C ALA A 160 5.41 4.25 6.63
N MET A 161 5.16 4.10 5.32
CA MET A 161 5.38 5.18 4.35
C MET A 161 4.61 6.45 4.72
N PHE A 162 3.35 6.29 5.12
CA PHE A 162 2.49 7.39 5.53
C PHE A 162 3.02 8.11 6.76
N LEU A 163 3.38 7.38 7.82
CA LEU A 163 4.03 7.97 9.00
C LEU A 163 5.32 8.71 8.64
N GLY A 164 6.11 8.18 7.71
CA GLY A 164 7.31 8.85 7.19
C GLY A 164 7.05 10.12 6.36
N GLY A 165 5.80 10.37 5.98
CA GLY A 165 5.37 11.57 5.27
C GLY A 165 5.00 11.39 3.81
N ILE A 166 4.83 10.15 3.32
CA ILE A 166 4.32 9.90 1.96
C ILE A 166 2.80 9.71 2.00
N ILE A 167 2.07 10.63 1.38
CA ILE A 167 0.61 10.50 1.29
C ILE A 167 0.27 9.50 0.17
N LEU A 168 -0.54 8.50 0.51
CA LEU A 168 -0.91 7.39 -0.36
C LEU A 168 -2.39 7.04 -0.21
N SER A 169 -2.89 6.25 -1.16
CA SER A 169 -4.25 5.73 -1.17
C SER A 169 -4.29 4.43 -0.33
N PRO A 170 -5.22 4.29 0.64
CA PRO A 170 -5.28 3.10 1.48
C PRO A 170 -5.75 1.89 0.69
N THR A 171 -5.06 0.76 0.85
CA THR A 171 -5.49 -0.50 0.24
C THR A 171 -6.65 -1.14 1.01
N SER A 172 -7.53 -1.81 0.27
CA SER A 172 -8.64 -2.59 0.79
C SER A 172 -8.72 -3.95 0.09
N HIS A 173 -9.59 -4.82 0.58
CA HIS A 173 -9.89 -6.09 -0.10
C HIS A 173 -10.36 -5.93 -1.55
N LYS A 174 -10.83 -4.74 -1.96
CA LYS A 174 -11.25 -4.45 -3.34
C LYS A 174 -10.10 -3.98 -4.24
N THR A 175 -8.94 -3.66 -3.67
CA THR A 175 -7.81 -3.07 -4.40
C THR A 175 -6.55 -3.94 -4.35
N ILE A 176 -6.54 -5.00 -3.53
CA ILE A 176 -5.54 -6.06 -3.55
C ILE A 176 -6.00 -7.17 -4.50
N GLU A 177 -5.12 -7.61 -5.40
CA GLU A 177 -5.47 -8.58 -6.43
C GLU A 177 -4.34 -9.55 -6.73
N CYS A 178 -4.66 -10.62 -7.46
CA CYS A 178 -3.66 -11.49 -8.03
C CYS A 178 -2.94 -10.81 -9.20
N GLY A 179 -1.63 -10.94 -9.24
CA GLY A 179 -0.76 -10.52 -10.31
C GLY A 179 0.42 -11.48 -10.45
N SER A 180 1.44 -11.06 -11.17
CA SER A 180 2.65 -11.86 -11.34
C SER A 180 3.89 -11.01 -11.56
N LEU A 181 5.04 -11.60 -11.25
CA LEU A 181 6.35 -11.06 -11.53
C LEU A 181 6.90 -11.77 -12.76
N SER A 182 7.28 -11.01 -13.77
CA SER A 182 8.01 -11.55 -14.91
C SER A 182 9.51 -11.50 -14.63
N GLU A 183 10.18 -12.65 -14.68
CA GLU A 183 11.64 -12.74 -14.61
C GLU A 183 12.30 -11.99 -15.78
N VAL A 184 11.65 -12.01 -16.94
CA VAL A 184 12.08 -11.26 -18.12
C VAL A 184 11.77 -9.78 -17.95
N GLY A 185 12.80 -9.00 -17.56
CA GLY A 185 12.71 -7.55 -17.45
C GLY A 185 12.22 -7.00 -16.11
N GLN A 186 12.11 -7.85 -15.08
CA GLN A 186 11.74 -7.46 -13.70
C GLN A 186 10.46 -6.60 -13.65
N LYS A 187 9.40 -7.09 -14.29
CA LYS A 187 8.12 -6.37 -14.42
C LYS A 187 7.05 -6.97 -13.52
N VAL A 188 6.24 -6.10 -12.90
CA VAL A 188 5.04 -6.51 -12.15
C VAL A 188 3.81 -6.39 -13.06
N HIS A 189 3.22 -7.53 -13.37
CA HIS A 189 1.94 -7.62 -14.04
C HIS A 189 0.80 -7.70 -13.03
N SER A 190 -0.32 -7.04 -13.34
CA SER A 190 -1.56 -7.16 -12.57
C SER A 190 -2.69 -7.48 -13.54
N SER A 191 -3.56 -8.43 -13.18
CA SER A 191 -4.69 -8.81 -14.04
C SER A 191 -5.93 -7.92 -13.88
N ILE A 192 -5.88 -6.88 -13.02
CA ILE A 192 -7.03 -6.01 -12.78
C ILE A 192 -7.31 -5.09 -13.97
N VAL A 193 -8.58 -4.80 -14.25
CA VAL A 193 -8.92 -3.65 -15.10
C VAL A 193 -8.80 -2.39 -14.26
N SER A 194 -7.62 -1.78 -14.24
CA SER A 194 -7.36 -0.51 -13.54
C SER A 194 -6.92 0.57 -14.51
N THR A 195 -7.03 1.83 -14.06
CA THR A 195 -6.45 2.98 -14.78
C THR A 195 -4.96 2.75 -15.01
N HIS A 196 -4.20 2.28 -14.02
CA HIS A 196 -2.78 1.94 -14.18
C HIS A 196 -2.54 0.95 -15.32
N ASN A 197 -3.30 -0.14 -15.39
CA ASN A 197 -3.17 -1.11 -16.47
C ASN A 197 -3.53 -0.53 -17.85
N ARG A 198 -4.51 0.38 -17.94
CA ARG A 198 -4.77 1.12 -19.19
C ARG A 198 -3.56 1.94 -19.65
N PHE A 199 -2.82 2.56 -18.73
CA PHE A 199 -1.61 3.31 -19.08
C PHE A 199 -0.47 2.37 -19.48
N ARG A 200 -0.32 1.25 -18.78
CA ARG A 200 0.68 0.21 -19.09
C ARG A 200 0.53 -0.40 -20.48
N THR A 201 -0.71 -0.52 -20.97
CA THR A 201 -1.05 -1.12 -22.27
C THR A 201 -1.39 -0.09 -23.35
N ASN A 202 -1.11 1.20 -23.11
CA ASN A 202 -1.48 2.30 -24.00
C ASN A 202 -2.97 2.29 -24.40
N SER A 203 -3.85 1.86 -23.51
CA SER A 203 -5.31 1.78 -23.71
C SER A 203 -6.07 2.92 -23.01
N ALA A 204 -5.36 3.83 -22.33
CA ALA A 204 -5.95 4.99 -21.67
C ALA A 204 -6.47 6.02 -22.69
N ALA A 205 -7.62 6.63 -22.38
CA ALA A 205 -8.24 7.66 -23.21
C ALA A 205 -7.43 8.97 -23.15
N LEU A 206 -7.55 9.83 -24.18
CA LEU A 206 -6.80 11.09 -24.25
C LEU A 206 -7.00 11.98 -23.00
N SER A 207 -8.23 12.04 -22.49
CA SER A 207 -8.57 12.79 -21.27
C SER A 207 -7.85 12.28 -20.02
N GLU A 208 -7.44 11.01 -20.00
CA GLU A 208 -6.66 10.43 -18.91
C GLU A 208 -5.17 10.67 -19.15
N ARG A 209 -4.70 10.41 -20.37
CA ARG A 209 -3.27 10.46 -20.73
C ARG A 209 -2.64 11.84 -20.52
N ILE A 210 -3.43 12.91 -20.50
CA ILE A 210 -2.93 14.27 -20.24
C ILE A 210 -2.15 14.36 -18.92
N VAL A 211 -2.45 13.50 -17.94
CA VAL A 211 -1.70 13.41 -16.67
C VAL A 211 -0.21 13.11 -16.89
N LEU A 212 0.17 12.45 -18.00
CA LEU A 212 1.55 12.14 -18.34
C LEU A 212 2.38 13.40 -18.67
N CYS A 213 1.74 14.52 -19.00
CA CYS A 213 2.44 15.80 -19.19
C CYS A 213 2.87 16.43 -17.85
N HIS A 214 2.31 15.97 -16.74
CA HIS A 214 2.51 16.54 -15.40
C HIS A 214 2.74 15.43 -14.37
N LEU A 215 3.77 14.63 -14.61
CA LEU A 215 4.17 13.56 -13.71
C LEU A 215 4.71 14.12 -12.38
N ASN A 216 4.21 13.56 -11.28
CA ASN A 216 4.76 13.72 -9.94
C ASN A 216 5.80 12.62 -9.70
N TYR A 217 6.83 12.94 -8.94
CA TYR A 217 7.92 12.03 -8.63
C TYR A 217 8.08 11.87 -7.13
N ILE A 218 8.22 10.62 -6.70
CA ILE A 218 8.67 10.22 -5.36
C ILE A 218 10.01 9.52 -5.57
N ASN A 219 11.07 10.09 -5.04
CA ASN A 219 12.39 9.48 -5.14
C ASN A 219 12.45 8.19 -4.33
N VAL A 220 13.22 7.20 -4.81
CA VAL A 220 13.44 5.94 -4.08
C VAL A 220 14.02 6.22 -2.69
N SER A 221 14.99 7.14 -2.57
CA SER A 221 15.55 7.52 -1.27
C SER A 221 14.51 8.08 -0.29
N ASP A 222 13.55 8.88 -0.77
CA ASP A 222 12.47 9.43 0.04
C ASP A 222 11.47 8.34 0.48
N LEU A 223 11.22 7.36 -0.38
CA LEU A 223 10.38 6.21 -0.06
C LEU A 223 11.01 5.32 1.01
N GLU A 224 12.29 4.99 0.86
CA GLU A 224 13.05 4.19 1.82
C GLU A 224 13.19 4.89 3.17
N TYR A 225 13.50 6.20 3.15
CA TYR A 225 13.53 7.03 4.35
C TYR A 225 12.17 7.01 5.07
N SER A 226 11.09 7.25 4.34
CA SER A 226 9.75 7.33 4.91
C SER A 226 9.31 6.00 5.52
N TYR A 227 9.55 4.90 4.79
CA TYR A 227 9.31 3.56 5.30
C TYR A 227 10.10 3.29 6.59
N SER A 228 11.39 3.63 6.65
CA SER A 228 12.22 3.43 7.84
C SER A 228 11.71 4.23 9.05
N VAL A 229 11.38 5.51 8.87
CA VAL A 229 10.81 6.36 9.94
C VAL A 229 9.50 5.79 10.46
N GLY A 230 8.59 5.40 9.57
CA GLY A 230 7.31 4.84 9.99
C GLY A 230 7.45 3.50 10.70
N MET A 231 8.36 2.63 10.24
CA MET A 231 8.66 1.36 10.92
C MET A 231 9.21 1.58 12.33
N GLN A 232 10.00 2.64 12.57
CA GLN A 232 10.44 2.98 13.93
C GLN A 232 9.24 3.27 14.85
N VAL A 233 8.26 4.04 14.36
CA VAL A 233 7.03 4.32 15.13
C VAL A 233 6.22 3.05 15.38
N LEU A 234 5.97 2.24 14.35
CA LEU A 234 5.17 1.02 14.47
C LEU A 234 5.82 -0.01 15.40
N ASN A 235 7.16 -0.09 15.40
CA ASN A 235 7.89 -0.95 16.33
C ASN A 235 7.83 -0.43 17.78
N CYS A 236 7.79 0.89 17.99
CA CYS A 236 7.61 1.48 19.32
C CYS A 236 6.20 1.28 19.88
N ILE A 237 5.18 1.44 19.03
CA ILE A 237 3.75 1.37 19.38
C ILE A 237 3.14 0.15 18.67
N ASN A 238 3.52 -1.03 19.16
CA ASN A 238 3.29 -2.32 18.51
C ASN A 238 1.83 -2.74 18.30
N ASN A 239 0.87 -2.11 18.98
CA ASN A 239 -0.56 -2.40 18.84
C ASN A 239 -1.28 -1.39 17.91
N LEU A 240 -0.56 -0.41 17.36
CA LEU A 240 -1.12 0.56 16.42
C LEU A 240 -1.34 -0.13 15.08
N SER A 241 -2.58 -0.13 14.60
CA SER A 241 -2.88 -0.56 13.23
C SER A 241 -2.88 0.69 12.34
N PRO A 242 -1.87 0.87 11.48
CA PRO A 242 -1.76 2.11 10.72
C PRO A 242 -2.84 2.27 9.66
N ASN A 243 -3.54 1.20 9.28
CA ASN A 243 -4.68 1.25 8.36
C ASN A 243 -5.72 2.30 8.77
N PHE A 244 -6.07 2.37 10.06
CA PHE A 244 -7.04 3.34 10.56
C PHE A 244 -6.50 4.78 10.53
N LEU A 245 -5.19 4.95 10.69
CA LEU A 245 -4.55 6.26 10.58
C LEU A 245 -4.60 6.77 9.13
N VAL A 246 -4.18 5.93 8.17
CA VAL A 246 -4.18 6.25 6.74
C VAL A 246 -5.60 6.53 6.24
N LYS A 247 -6.58 5.68 6.60
CA LYS A 247 -7.99 5.87 6.25
C LYS A 247 -8.58 7.11 6.88
N GLY A 248 -8.30 7.36 8.16
CA GLY A 248 -8.79 8.54 8.86
C GLY A 248 -8.30 9.84 8.23
N HIS A 249 -7.03 9.88 7.83
CA HIS A 249 -6.49 11.01 7.08
C HIS A 249 -7.12 11.13 5.68
N ASN A 250 -7.19 10.04 4.91
CA ASN A 250 -7.77 10.10 3.57
C ASN A 250 -9.24 10.55 3.58
N ALA A 251 -10.03 10.10 4.55
CA ALA A 251 -11.40 10.56 4.75
C ALA A 251 -11.45 12.06 5.13
N LEU A 252 -10.51 12.54 5.96
CA LEU A 252 -10.41 13.96 6.30
C LEU A 252 -10.12 14.82 5.05
N VAL A 253 -9.21 14.38 4.18
CA VAL A 253 -8.92 15.04 2.90
C VAL A 253 -10.14 15.05 1.99
N ALA A 254 -10.90 13.96 1.96
CA ALA A 254 -12.13 13.83 1.19
C ALA A 254 -13.34 14.56 1.79
N TRP A 255 -13.17 15.29 2.91
CA TRP A 255 -14.25 15.92 3.66
C TRP A 255 -15.32 14.96 4.21
N ASP A 256 -15.01 13.65 4.27
CA ASP A 256 -15.85 12.68 4.97
C ASP A 256 -15.52 12.69 6.47
N LEU A 257 -16.10 13.66 7.17
CA LEU A 257 -15.81 13.92 8.58
C LEU A 257 -16.30 12.79 9.50
N SER A 258 -17.31 12.01 9.09
CA SER A 258 -17.83 10.87 9.85
C SER A 258 -16.82 9.73 9.84
N ASP A 259 -16.34 9.34 8.65
CA ASP A 259 -15.35 8.28 8.51
C ASP A 259 -13.99 8.71 9.05
N ALA A 260 -13.61 9.97 8.86
CA ALA A 260 -12.39 10.52 9.43
C ALA A 260 -12.39 10.42 10.96
N LEU A 261 -13.43 10.94 11.63
CA LEU A 261 -13.53 10.87 13.08
C LEU A 261 -13.54 9.43 13.59
N SER A 262 -14.26 8.54 12.91
CA SER A 262 -14.39 7.13 13.32
C SER A 262 -13.05 6.40 13.24
N ASN A 263 -12.33 6.51 12.12
CA ASN A 263 -11.05 5.85 11.92
C ASN A 263 -9.93 6.45 12.79
N LEU A 264 -9.87 7.78 12.91
CA LEU A 264 -8.89 8.44 13.80
C LEU A 264 -9.13 8.09 15.26
N TRP A 265 -10.40 7.97 15.69
CA TRP A 265 -10.72 7.58 17.06
C TRP A 265 -10.29 6.14 17.38
N ILE A 266 -10.37 5.21 16.43
CA ILE A 266 -9.81 3.85 16.61
C ILE A 266 -8.30 3.92 16.90
N SER A 267 -7.58 4.76 16.16
CA SER A 267 -6.13 4.98 16.38
C SER A 267 -5.85 5.57 17.77
N VAL A 268 -6.71 6.49 18.25
CA VAL A 268 -6.64 7.03 19.62
C VAL A 268 -6.85 5.93 20.67
N GLU A 269 -7.82 5.02 20.48
CA GLU A 269 -8.08 3.93 21.42
C GLU A 269 -6.91 2.92 21.47
N GLN A 270 -6.27 2.64 20.32
CA GLN A 270 -5.07 1.81 20.24
C GLN A 270 -3.90 2.45 21.00
N LEU A 271 -3.61 3.72 20.73
CA LEU A 271 -2.57 4.48 21.44
C LEU A 271 -2.86 4.56 22.95
N THR A 272 -4.11 4.81 23.33
CA THR A 272 -4.52 4.86 24.74
C THR A 272 -4.28 3.50 25.42
N SER A 273 -4.57 2.40 24.73
CA SER A 273 -4.34 1.06 25.25
C SER A 273 -2.85 0.75 25.41
N TYR A 274 -2.01 1.15 24.44
CA TYR A 274 -0.55 1.05 24.56
C TYR A 274 0.00 1.82 25.74
N LEU A 275 -0.40 3.09 25.91
CA LEU A 275 0.06 3.93 27.01
C LEU A 275 -0.42 3.38 28.35
N TRP A 276 -1.65 2.90 28.40
CA TRP A 276 -2.19 2.27 29.61
C TRP A 276 -1.36 1.05 30.00
N GLU A 277 -1.05 0.18 29.04
CA GLU A 277 -0.31 -1.05 29.29
C GLU A 277 1.16 -0.78 29.67
N SER A 278 1.84 0.06 28.89
CA SER A 278 3.26 0.35 29.09
C SER A 278 3.53 1.24 30.31
N LYS A 279 2.68 2.25 30.56
CA LYS A 279 2.94 3.29 31.57
C LYS A 279 2.18 3.12 32.87
N ILE A 280 0.98 2.52 32.84
CA ILE A 280 0.15 2.39 34.05
C ILE A 280 0.19 0.97 34.61
N THR A 281 -0.04 -0.06 33.81
CA THR A 281 -0.11 -1.43 34.35
C THR A 281 1.26 -2.09 34.50
N SER A 282 2.18 -1.90 33.56
CA SER A 282 3.51 -2.53 33.59
C SER A 282 4.51 -1.79 34.50
N SER A 283 4.32 -0.48 34.71
CA SER A 283 5.24 0.38 35.48
C SER A 283 4.76 0.67 36.92
N LYS A 284 3.93 -0.19 37.52
CA LYS A 284 3.25 0.07 38.81
C LYS A 284 4.16 0.49 39.96
N ASN A 285 5.36 -0.05 40.02
CA ASN A 285 6.30 0.20 41.11
C ASN A 285 7.03 1.56 40.98
N VAL A 286 6.93 2.18 39.80
CA VAL A 286 7.56 3.48 39.47
C VAL A 286 6.54 4.61 39.43
N LEU A 287 5.24 4.28 39.53
CA LEU A 287 4.18 5.28 39.58
C LEU A 287 4.16 6.03 40.90
N ASP A 288 3.92 7.33 40.82
CA ASP A 288 3.61 8.14 41.99
C ASP A 288 2.46 7.54 42.80
N ASN A 289 2.59 7.58 44.13
CA ASN A 289 1.60 7.03 45.07
C ASN A 289 0.17 7.52 44.79
N SER A 290 0.01 8.79 44.40
CA SER A 290 -1.31 9.36 44.09
C SER A 290 -1.96 8.73 42.85
N ILE A 291 -1.16 8.41 41.82
CA ILE A 291 -1.62 7.76 40.59
C ILE A 291 -1.95 6.29 40.85
N SER A 292 -1.12 5.61 41.65
CA SER A 292 -1.32 4.21 42.04
C SER A 292 -2.61 3.99 42.85
N ILE A 293 -2.94 4.93 43.76
CA ILE A 293 -4.21 4.93 44.50
C ILE A 293 -5.40 5.11 43.55
N ASP A 294 -5.32 6.07 42.63
CA ASP A 294 -6.40 6.34 41.67
C ASP A 294 -6.63 5.16 40.72
N TYR A 295 -5.56 4.55 40.20
CA TYR A 295 -5.64 3.33 39.42
C TYR A 295 -6.31 2.19 40.20
N SER A 296 -5.88 1.95 41.44
CA SER A 296 -6.47 0.92 42.30
C SER A 296 -7.96 1.16 42.56
N ARG A 297 -8.36 2.42 42.73
CA ARG A 297 -9.77 2.82 42.86
C ARG A 297 -10.57 2.54 41.60
N LEU A 298 -10.06 2.91 40.42
CA LEU A 298 -10.71 2.62 39.14
C LEU A 298 -10.90 1.12 38.93
N LYS A 299 -9.87 0.33 39.27
CA LYS A 299 -9.92 -1.15 39.16
C LYS A 299 -10.97 -1.75 40.11
N ARG A 300 -11.03 -1.29 41.37
CA ARG A 300 -12.07 -1.73 42.33
C ARG A 300 -13.49 -1.39 41.86
N GLN A 301 -13.66 -0.32 41.10
CA GLN A 301 -14.94 0.11 40.56
C GLN A 301 -15.26 -0.50 39.18
N ASN A 302 -14.40 -1.37 38.63
CA ASN A 302 -14.52 -1.90 37.26
C ASN A 302 -14.66 -0.80 36.20
N GLN A 303 -13.95 0.33 36.38
CA GLN A 303 -13.98 1.48 35.46
C GLN A 303 -12.70 1.66 34.65
N ASP A 304 -11.70 0.81 34.84
CA ASP A 304 -10.41 0.86 34.16
C ASP A 304 -10.50 0.53 32.66
N GLY A 305 -11.62 -0.04 32.19
CA GLY A 305 -11.93 -0.19 30.76
C GLY A 305 -12.48 1.08 30.09
N LYS A 306 -12.92 2.10 30.85
CA LYS A 306 -13.52 3.31 30.27
C LYS A 306 -12.44 4.25 29.74
N VAL A 307 -12.42 4.50 28.43
CA VAL A 307 -11.44 5.37 27.76
C VAL A 307 -11.35 6.76 28.41
N SER A 308 -12.49 7.38 28.77
CA SER A 308 -12.50 8.68 29.46
C SER A 308 -11.79 8.67 30.82
N LYS A 309 -11.86 7.56 31.56
CA LYS A 309 -11.15 7.39 32.83
C LYS A 309 -9.66 7.14 32.60
N ARG A 310 -9.30 6.40 31.54
CA ARG A 310 -7.91 6.21 31.13
C ARG A 310 -7.26 7.54 30.76
N HIS A 311 -7.89 8.34 29.90
CA HIS A 311 -7.39 9.67 29.52
C HIS A 311 -7.19 10.58 30.73
N ALA A 312 -8.15 10.63 31.66
CA ALA A 312 -8.02 11.47 32.86
C ALA A 312 -6.82 11.05 33.74
N LEU A 313 -6.57 9.74 33.91
CA LEU A 313 -5.44 9.29 34.69
C LEU A 313 -4.10 9.45 33.95
N LEU A 314 -4.06 9.20 32.64
CA LEU A 314 -2.88 9.43 31.80
C LEU A 314 -2.49 10.92 31.80
N GLN A 315 -3.47 11.81 31.75
CA GLN A 315 -3.25 13.25 31.88
C GLN A 315 -2.70 13.61 33.26
N LYS A 316 -3.31 13.10 34.35
CA LYS A 316 -2.82 13.32 35.72
C LYS A 316 -1.40 12.81 35.92
N ALA A 317 -1.05 11.70 35.27
CA ALA A 317 0.29 11.11 35.30
C ALA A 317 1.30 11.82 34.36
N GLY A 318 0.87 12.85 33.61
CA GLY A 318 1.73 13.63 32.73
C GLY A 318 2.08 12.96 31.40
N TYR A 319 1.41 11.88 31.03
CA TYR A 319 1.60 11.21 29.73
C TYR A 319 0.74 11.83 28.61
N ILE A 320 -0.25 12.64 28.96
CA ILE A 320 -1.05 13.41 28.00
C ILE A 320 -1.10 14.84 28.53
N SER A 321 -0.81 15.83 27.69
CA SER A 321 -0.88 17.22 28.11
C SER A 321 -2.34 17.65 28.41
N LYS A 322 -2.52 18.76 29.14
CA LYS A 322 -3.87 19.30 29.36
C LYS A 322 -4.57 19.66 28.04
N LEU A 323 -3.82 20.22 27.09
CA LEU A 323 -4.33 20.61 25.79
C LEU A 323 -4.82 19.39 25.00
N ASP A 324 -3.98 18.36 24.90
CA ASP A 324 -4.33 17.13 24.17
C ASP A 324 -5.52 16.43 24.83
N PHE A 325 -5.58 16.40 26.17
CA PHE A 325 -6.72 15.84 26.90
C PHE A 325 -8.04 16.55 26.54
N ASP A 326 -8.04 17.88 26.43
CA ASP A 326 -9.24 18.64 26.10
C ASP A 326 -9.70 18.38 24.66
N VAL A 327 -8.76 18.23 23.71
CA VAL A 327 -9.07 17.83 22.33
C VAL A 327 -9.64 16.42 22.27
N LEU A 328 -9.00 15.46 22.95
CA LEU A 328 -9.47 14.07 23.01
C LEU A 328 -10.85 13.96 23.64
N ASP A 329 -11.13 14.70 24.71
CA ASP A 329 -12.45 14.71 25.36
C ASP A 329 -13.54 15.30 24.45
N ASN A 330 -13.22 16.37 23.70
CA ASN A 330 -14.14 16.95 22.73
C ASN A 330 -14.44 15.98 21.58
N ALA A 331 -13.38 15.41 20.96
CA ALA A 331 -13.52 14.42 19.89
C ALA A 331 -14.34 13.19 20.34
N ARG A 332 -14.11 12.69 21.55
CA ARG A 332 -14.89 11.60 22.16
C ARG A 332 -16.37 11.92 22.25
N LYS A 333 -16.72 13.12 22.71
CA LYS A 333 -18.13 13.57 22.82
C LYS A 333 -18.78 13.62 21.45
N LYS A 334 -18.07 14.16 20.45
CA LYS A 334 -18.55 14.24 19.06
C LYS A 334 -18.72 12.85 18.43
N ARG A 335 -17.77 11.94 18.64
CA ARG A 335 -17.87 10.54 18.20
C ARG A 335 -19.06 9.82 18.83
N ASN A 336 -19.33 10.06 20.11
CA ASN A 336 -20.51 9.49 20.77
C ASN A 336 -21.83 10.04 20.20
N LYS A 337 -21.90 11.35 19.91
CA LYS A 337 -23.07 11.94 19.23
C LYS A 337 -23.25 11.40 17.82
N LEU A 338 -22.17 11.25 17.06
CA LEU A 338 -22.20 10.62 15.74
C LEU A 338 -22.76 9.20 15.83
N ALA A 339 -22.24 8.37 16.74
CA ALA A 339 -22.64 6.98 16.89
C ALA A 339 -24.08 6.78 17.42
N HIS A 340 -24.58 7.67 18.29
CA HIS A 340 -25.89 7.52 18.93
C HIS A 340 -27.00 8.33 18.26
N GLU A 341 -26.68 9.48 17.68
CA GLU A 341 -27.64 10.46 17.16
C GLU A 341 -27.46 10.70 15.65
N GLY A 342 -26.40 10.16 15.02
CA GLY A 342 -26.07 10.45 13.62
C GLY A 342 -25.57 11.88 13.38
N SER A 343 -25.17 12.59 14.44
CA SER A 343 -24.74 13.99 14.35
C SER A 343 -23.33 14.09 13.77
N LEU A 344 -23.21 14.77 12.63
CA LEU A 344 -21.92 15.02 11.97
C LEU A 344 -21.01 15.92 12.84
N PRO A 345 -19.71 15.61 12.95
CA PRO A 345 -18.75 16.46 13.65
C PRO A 345 -18.34 17.67 12.81
N GLU A 346 -17.89 18.74 13.47
CA GLU A 346 -17.27 19.89 12.81
C GLU A 346 -15.84 19.57 12.35
N PHE A 347 -15.42 20.16 11.23
CA PHE A 347 -14.09 19.95 10.63
C PHE A 347 -12.97 20.25 11.64
N GLU A 348 -13.07 21.35 12.38
CA GLU A 348 -12.07 21.80 13.34
C GLU A 348 -11.84 20.78 14.46
N VAL A 349 -12.87 19.99 14.82
CA VAL A 349 -12.74 18.92 15.81
C VAL A 349 -11.90 17.78 15.25
N VAL A 350 -12.18 17.37 14.02
CA VAL A 350 -11.47 16.25 13.36
C VAL A 350 -10.04 16.65 13.02
N GLU A 351 -9.82 17.88 12.55
CA GLU A 351 -8.49 18.46 12.30
C GLU A 351 -7.67 18.56 13.59
N SER A 352 -8.25 19.08 14.67
CA SER A 352 -7.56 19.14 15.97
C SER A 352 -7.20 17.74 16.49
N LEU A 353 -8.10 16.76 16.30
CA LEU A 353 -7.83 15.37 16.65
C LEU A 353 -6.67 14.80 15.85
N TRP A 354 -6.62 15.05 14.54
CA TRP A 354 -5.53 14.62 13.66
C TRP A 354 -4.18 15.12 14.14
N PHE A 355 -4.05 16.44 14.40
CA PHE A 355 -2.79 17.01 14.86
C PHE A 355 -2.41 16.56 16.27
N THR A 356 -3.38 16.39 17.16
CA THR A 356 -3.16 15.84 18.51
C THR A 356 -2.65 14.41 18.43
N LEU A 357 -3.21 13.59 17.54
CA LEU A 357 -2.77 12.22 17.35
C LEU A 357 -1.32 12.15 16.85
N ILE A 358 -0.93 12.98 15.87
CA ILE A 358 0.47 13.06 15.44
C ILE A 358 1.39 13.47 16.61
N SER A 359 0.99 14.48 17.40
CA SER A 359 1.77 14.92 18.57
C SER A 359 2.02 13.81 19.57
N LEU A 360 0.98 13.05 19.91
CA LEU A 360 1.10 11.95 20.86
C LEU A 360 1.93 10.79 20.27
N LEU A 361 1.81 10.51 18.97
CA LEU A 361 2.66 9.52 18.30
C LEU A 361 4.14 9.91 18.35
N GLU A 362 4.48 11.16 18.04
CA GLU A 362 5.86 11.68 18.16
C GLU A 362 6.36 11.62 19.61
N GLU A 363 5.54 12.07 20.56
CA GLU A 363 5.91 12.13 21.97
C GLU A 363 6.22 10.73 22.54
N HIS A 364 5.45 9.72 22.15
CA HIS A 364 5.55 8.39 22.74
C HIS A 364 6.42 7.41 21.95
N SER A 365 6.61 7.63 20.65
CA SER A 365 7.61 6.90 19.86
C SER A 365 9.01 7.50 19.97
N LYS A 366 9.13 8.79 20.31
CA LYS A 366 10.38 9.58 20.25
C LYS A 366 10.95 9.69 18.82
N VAL A 367 10.12 9.44 17.81
CA VAL A 367 10.46 9.60 16.39
C VAL A 367 9.82 10.89 15.88
N SER A 368 10.56 11.67 15.10
CA SER A 368 10.02 12.89 14.48
C SER A 368 9.17 12.56 13.26
N LEU A 369 7.95 13.11 13.21
CA LEU A 369 6.99 13.02 12.12
C LEU A 369 6.85 14.36 11.39
N GLN A 370 7.93 15.15 11.35
CA GLN A 370 7.95 16.49 10.75
C GLN A 370 7.50 16.49 9.29
N ARG A 371 7.93 15.50 8.47
CA ARG A 371 7.50 15.39 7.06
C ARG A 371 5.99 15.17 6.97
N LEU A 372 5.45 14.22 7.73
CA LEU A 372 4.01 14.00 7.78
C LEU A 372 3.25 15.27 8.19
N ARG A 373 3.72 15.99 9.21
CA ARG A 373 3.13 17.29 9.58
C ARG A 373 3.16 18.26 8.41
N GLN A 374 4.32 18.47 7.78
CA GLN A 374 4.46 19.40 6.66
C GLN A 374 3.50 19.09 5.50
N TYR A 375 3.31 17.81 5.18
CA TYR A 375 2.44 17.39 4.08
C TYR A 375 0.95 17.32 4.43
N THR A 376 0.60 17.32 5.72
CA THR A 376 -0.79 17.28 6.21
C THR A 376 -1.25 18.56 6.91
N SER A 377 -0.38 19.58 7.02
CA SER A 377 -0.72 20.89 7.58
C SER A 377 -1.47 21.77 6.58
N SER A 378 -2.58 22.35 7.03
CA SER A 378 -3.46 23.22 6.27
C SER A 378 -2.75 24.45 5.69
N GLY A 379 -2.55 24.46 4.37
CA GLY A 379 -2.65 25.67 3.56
C GLY A 379 -3.99 25.63 2.85
N HIS A 380 -4.78 26.71 2.90
CA HIS A 380 -6.11 26.86 2.27
C HIS A 380 -6.23 26.14 0.90
N GLY A 381 -6.72 24.89 0.90
CA GLY A 381 -6.87 24.06 -0.31
C GLY A 381 -5.71 23.10 -0.65
N LYS A 382 -4.84 22.72 0.29
CA LYS A 382 -3.67 21.84 0.05
C LYS A 382 -3.51 20.69 1.05
N PHE A 383 -4.59 19.97 1.38
CA PHE A 383 -4.42 18.54 1.59
C PHE A 383 -4.13 17.94 0.21
N ASN A 384 -2.99 17.27 0.04
CA ASN A 384 -2.39 16.81 -1.22
C ASN A 384 -1.50 17.81 -1.97
N ARG A 385 -0.21 17.84 -1.63
CA ARG A 385 0.84 18.26 -2.57
C ARG A 385 1.35 17.13 -3.48
N HIS A 386 1.02 15.87 -3.18
CA HIS A 386 1.47 14.70 -3.95
C HIS A 386 0.44 14.17 -4.95
N PHE A 387 -0.81 14.58 -4.82
CA PHE A 387 -1.82 14.28 -5.83
C PHE A 387 -1.84 15.46 -6.80
N PRO A 388 -1.91 15.20 -8.11
CA PRO A 388 -2.10 16.28 -9.07
C PRO A 388 -3.36 17.07 -8.67
N PRO A 389 -3.35 18.40 -8.80
CA PRO A 389 -4.53 19.20 -8.49
C PRO A 389 -5.68 18.77 -9.42
N GLY A 390 -6.68 18.10 -8.84
CA GLY A 390 -8.00 17.88 -9.43
C GLY A 390 -8.14 16.68 -10.36
N PHE A 391 -8.42 15.51 -9.76
CA PHE A 391 -9.57 14.71 -10.19
C PHE A 391 -10.38 14.38 -8.93
N SER A 392 -10.89 15.41 -8.25
CA SER A 392 -12.17 15.24 -7.56
C SER A 392 -13.19 14.97 -8.66
N GLU A 393 -13.87 13.83 -8.59
CA GLU A 393 -14.99 13.47 -9.49
C GLU A 393 -16.15 14.49 -9.44
N GLU A 394 -16.04 15.58 -8.67
CA GLU A 394 -17.08 16.60 -8.50
C GLU A 394 -16.68 18.05 -8.83
N THR A 395 -15.47 18.33 -9.33
CA THR A 395 -15.16 19.71 -9.74
C THR A 395 -15.56 19.98 -11.19
N ASN A 396 -16.76 20.55 -11.33
CA ASN A 396 -17.26 21.30 -12.49
C ASN A 396 -17.48 20.50 -13.79
N LEU A 397 -18.39 19.52 -13.76
CA LEU A 397 -19.39 19.49 -14.81
C LEU A 397 -20.31 20.70 -14.60
N THR A 398 -19.91 21.88 -15.09
CA THR A 398 -20.94 22.78 -15.59
C THR A 398 -21.72 21.93 -16.59
N ARG A 399 -22.98 21.60 -16.28
CA ARG A 399 -23.90 21.06 -17.28
C ARG A 399 -23.64 21.87 -18.53
N ALA A 400 -23.19 21.22 -19.60
CA ALA A 400 -23.16 21.88 -20.89
C ALA A 400 -24.56 22.47 -21.07
N THR A 401 -24.66 23.79 -21.08
CA THR A 401 -25.86 24.46 -21.55
C THR A 401 -25.89 24.14 -23.03
N PHE A 402 -26.57 23.04 -23.37
CA PHE A 402 -26.92 22.77 -24.75
C PHE A 402 -27.66 24.01 -25.27
N PRO A 403 -27.26 24.59 -26.41
CA PRO A 403 -28.10 25.58 -27.05
C PRO A 403 -29.47 24.93 -27.26
N GLU A 404 -30.54 25.64 -26.86
CA GLU A 404 -31.90 25.18 -27.14
C GLU A 404 -31.99 24.87 -28.63
N TRP A 405 -32.45 23.65 -28.95
CA TRP A 405 -32.69 23.24 -30.32
C TRP A 405 -33.62 24.26 -30.98
N PRO A 406 -33.31 24.79 -32.17
CA PRO A 406 -34.19 25.72 -32.86
C PRO A 406 -35.59 25.10 -32.99
N LYS A 407 -36.62 25.82 -32.54
CA LYS A 407 -38.04 25.44 -32.68
C LYS A 407 -38.57 25.75 -34.09
N GLU A 408 -37.78 25.44 -35.10
CA GLU A 408 -38.11 25.54 -36.52
C GLU A 408 -37.46 24.29 -37.12
N GLU A 409 -38.13 23.27 -37.63
CA GLU A 409 -39.33 23.21 -38.45
C GLU A 409 -40.18 22.00 -37.99
N ARG A 410 -41.39 22.27 -37.49
CA ARG A 410 -42.49 21.30 -37.56
C ARG A 410 -43.52 21.89 -38.50
N ASN A 411 -43.35 21.60 -39.78
CA ASN A 411 -44.46 21.55 -40.74
C ASN A 411 -44.86 20.09 -40.90
#